data_AF-A0A6G1JNQ0-F1
#
_entry.id   AF-A0A6G1JNQ0-F1
#
_cell.length_a   1.000
_cell.length_b   1.000
_cell.length_c   1.000
_cell.angle_alpha   90.00
_cell.angle_beta   90.00
_cell.angle_gamma   90.00
#
_symmetry.space_group_name_H-M   'P 1'
#
loop_
_entity.id
_entity.type
_entity.pdbx_description
1 polymer ?
#
loop_
_entity_poly.entity_id
_entity_poly.type
_entity_poly.pdbx_seq_one_letter_code
_entity_poly.pdbx_strand_id
1 'polypeptide(L)'
;MVTTPENTTEVFQVLHQYAAWQTAVDETYERHLVPKPSFIEGRKHSCYVYESFPRILKDVVAENSVVRCNFDLESHWTLDPEHIFQEHREWSADNWQEALPSIDPWKFNTMPPLPPFNEILAENVMPEPVD
;
A
#
# COMPACT_ATOMS: atom_id res chain seq x y z
N MET A 1 -9.86 9.88 23.02
CA MET A 1 -10.11 8.55 22.44
C MET A 1 -9.93 8.72 20.94
N VAL A 2 -8.86 8.15 20.40
CA VAL A 2 -8.59 8.13 18.95
C VAL A 2 -9.37 6.93 18.43
N THR A 3 -10.17 7.15 17.39
CA THR A 3 -11.08 6.15 16.82
C THR A 3 -10.32 5.23 15.86
N THR A 4 -10.79 3.99 15.70
CA THR A 4 -10.25 2.97 14.78
C THR A 4 -10.01 3.45 13.33
N PRO A 5 -10.81 4.37 12.75
CA PRO A 5 -10.55 4.95 11.42
C PRO A 5 -9.23 5.71 11.31
N GLU A 6 -8.88 6.53 12.32
CA GLU A 6 -7.71 7.41 12.29
C GLU A 6 -6.38 6.61 12.24
N ASN A 7 -6.30 5.50 12.96
CA ASN A 7 -5.14 4.60 12.90
C ASN A 7 -5.07 3.81 11.58
N THR A 8 -6.23 3.54 10.95
CA THR A 8 -6.28 2.79 9.68
C THR A 8 -5.87 3.68 8.51
N THR A 9 -6.18 4.98 8.58
CA THR A 9 -5.68 6.01 7.66
C THR A 9 -4.15 6.06 7.63
N GLU A 10 -3.48 6.03 8.79
CA GLU A 10 -2.01 6.03 8.86
C GLU A 10 -1.39 4.80 8.20
N VAL A 11 -2.01 3.62 8.38
CA VAL A 11 -1.59 2.38 7.70
C VAL A 11 -1.72 2.54 6.18
N PHE A 12 -2.83 3.10 5.70
CA PHE A 12 -3.05 3.30 4.27
C PHE A 12 -2.08 4.30 3.65
N GLN A 13 -1.71 5.38 4.36
CA GLN A 13 -0.66 6.30 3.91
C GLN A 13 0.68 5.58 3.68
N VAL A 14 1.03 4.66 4.59
CA VAL A 14 2.22 3.83 4.43
C VAL A 14 2.09 2.90 3.23
N LEU A 15 0.96 2.21 3.07
CA LEU A 15 0.74 1.36 1.89
C LEU A 15 0.86 2.15 0.58
N HIS A 16 0.33 3.38 0.55
CA HIS A 16 0.47 4.29 -0.61
C HIS A 16 1.93 4.60 -0.91
N GLN A 17 2.74 4.90 0.12
CA GLN A 17 4.17 5.12 -0.05
C GLN A 17 4.84 3.89 -0.67
N TYR A 18 4.62 2.69 -0.13
CA TYR A 18 5.18 1.46 -0.71
C TYR A 18 4.74 1.25 -2.16
N ALA A 19 3.48 1.51 -2.49
CA ALA A 19 2.97 1.37 -3.85
C ALA A 19 3.63 2.37 -4.80
N ALA A 20 3.87 3.61 -4.36
CA ALA A 20 4.54 4.63 -5.15
C ALA A 20 6.01 4.27 -5.41
N TRP A 21 6.73 3.82 -4.39
CA TRP A 21 8.12 3.35 -4.50
C TRP A 21 8.25 2.11 -5.39
N GLN A 22 7.36 1.13 -5.23
CA GLN A 22 7.35 -0.05 -6.09
C GLN A 22 7.05 0.35 -7.55
N THR A 23 6.06 1.21 -7.79
CA THR A 23 5.75 1.70 -9.14
C THR A 23 6.94 2.42 -9.77
N ALA A 24 7.65 3.24 -9.00
CA ALA A 24 8.82 3.98 -9.49
C ALA A 24 9.97 3.04 -9.87
N VAL A 25 10.28 2.02 -9.07
CA VAL A 25 11.33 1.05 -9.42
C VAL A 25 10.89 0.17 -10.59
N ASP A 26 9.61 -0.23 -10.66
CA ASP A 26 9.06 -0.98 -11.80
C ASP A 26 9.25 -0.20 -13.10
N GLU A 27 9.03 1.12 -13.08
CA GLU A 27 9.27 2.00 -14.23
C GLU A 27 10.75 2.00 -14.68
N THR A 28 11.71 1.89 -13.76
CA THR A 28 13.14 1.78 -14.12
C THR A 28 13.47 0.48 -14.85
N TYR A 29 12.81 -0.62 -14.48
CA TYR A 29 12.94 -1.92 -15.15
C TYR A 29 12.31 -1.89 -16.55
N GLU A 30 11.10 -1.35 -16.66
CA GLU A 30 10.37 -1.26 -17.94
C GLU A 30 11.06 -0.29 -18.92
N ARG A 31 11.71 0.77 -18.44
CA ARG A 31 12.54 1.69 -19.25
C ARG A 31 13.95 1.16 -19.53
N HIS A 32 14.28 -0.04 -19.07
CA HIS A 32 15.61 -0.68 -19.24
C HIS A 32 16.79 0.17 -18.71
N LEU A 33 16.56 1.00 -17.69
CA LEU A 33 17.61 1.79 -17.06
C LEU A 33 18.47 0.95 -16.12
N VAL A 34 17.85 -0.05 -15.50
CA VAL A 34 18.51 -1.08 -14.69
C VAL A 34 18.01 -2.47 -15.11
N PRO A 35 18.82 -3.52 -14.94
CA PRO A 35 18.40 -4.89 -15.25
C PRO A 35 17.21 -5.30 -14.40
N LYS A 36 16.17 -5.86 -15.03
CA LYS A 36 15.04 -6.45 -14.31
C LYS A 36 15.50 -7.70 -13.56
N PRO A 37 15.30 -7.79 -12.23
CA PRO A 37 15.68 -8.98 -11.47
C PRO A 37 14.81 -10.18 -11.85
N SER A 38 15.31 -11.39 -11.58
CA SER A 38 14.46 -12.58 -11.62
C SER A 38 13.34 -12.49 -10.57
N PHE A 39 12.29 -13.30 -10.72
CA PHE A 39 11.20 -13.35 -9.72
C PHE A 39 11.71 -13.59 -8.29
N ILE A 40 12.68 -14.49 -8.10
CA ILE A 40 13.21 -14.81 -6.76
C ILE A 40 14.02 -13.64 -6.19
N GLU A 41 14.79 -12.95 -7.03
CA GLU A 41 15.58 -11.78 -6.63
C GLU A 41 14.67 -10.59 -6.33
N GLY A 42 13.66 -10.35 -7.17
CA GLY A 42 12.66 -9.30 -6.97
C GLY A 42 11.94 -9.45 -5.63
N ARG A 43 11.61 -10.67 -5.19
CA ARG A 43 11.01 -10.92 -3.87
C ARG A 43 11.88 -10.54 -2.67
N LYS A 44 13.19 -10.38 -2.87
CA LYS A 44 14.13 -9.92 -1.83
C LYS A 44 14.32 -8.40 -1.88
N HIS A 45 13.78 -7.74 -2.90
CA HIS A 45 13.90 -6.32 -3.08
C HIS A 45 13.04 -5.56 -2.06
N SER A 46 13.61 -4.59 -1.37
CA SER A 46 12.90 -3.84 -0.32
C SER A 46 11.67 -3.13 -0.89
N CYS A 47 11.80 -2.53 -2.07
CA CYS A 47 10.70 -1.91 -2.82
C CYS A 47 9.69 -2.88 -3.42
N TYR A 48 9.89 -4.19 -3.32
CA TYR A 48 8.94 -5.16 -3.83
C TYR A 48 8.04 -5.67 -2.70
N VAL A 49 6.75 -5.30 -2.75
CA VAL A 49 5.72 -5.88 -1.89
C VAL A 49 5.11 -7.10 -2.58
N TYR A 50 4.52 -6.90 -3.75
CA TYR A 50 3.93 -7.95 -4.58
C TYR A 50 3.65 -7.43 -6.00
N GLU A 51 3.69 -8.30 -7.01
CA GLU A 51 3.55 -7.93 -8.44
C GLU A 51 2.30 -7.08 -8.74
N SER A 52 1.15 -7.39 -8.13
CA SER A 52 -0.09 -6.65 -8.33
C SER A 52 -0.40 -5.61 -7.24
N PHE A 53 0.49 -5.43 -6.26
CA PHE A 53 0.21 -4.59 -5.09
C PHE A 53 -0.12 -3.12 -5.46
N PRO A 54 0.69 -2.41 -6.28
CA PRO A 54 0.36 -1.03 -6.64
C PRO A 54 -0.96 -0.90 -7.38
N ARG A 55 -1.30 -1.86 -8.24
CA ARG A 55 -2.55 -1.89 -8.98
C ARG A 55 -3.75 -2.11 -8.06
N ILE A 56 -3.68 -3.09 -7.16
CA ILE A 56 -4.76 -3.38 -6.22
C ILE A 56 -5.06 -2.15 -5.36
N LEU A 57 -4.02 -1.42 -4.92
CA LEU A 57 -4.21 -0.24 -4.10
C LEU A 57 -4.88 0.90 -4.88
N LYS A 58 -4.51 1.11 -6.15
CA LYS A 58 -5.21 2.04 -7.05
C LYS A 58 -6.69 1.64 -7.24
N ASP A 59 -6.98 0.36 -7.38
CA ASP A 59 -8.35 -0.15 -7.54
C ASP A 59 -9.19 0.05 -6.26
N VAL A 60 -8.57 -0.05 -5.07
CA VAL A 60 -9.22 0.25 -3.78
C VAL A 60 -9.55 1.73 -3.66
N VAL A 61 -8.61 2.61 -3.99
CA VAL A 61 -8.81 4.08 -3.95
C VAL A 61 -9.87 4.51 -4.96
N ALA A 62 -9.88 3.92 -6.16
CA ALA A 62 -10.85 4.22 -7.21
C ALA A 62 -12.22 3.54 -7.00
N GLU A 63 -12.47 2.92 -5.84
CA GLU A 63 -13.69 2.16 -5.51
C GLU A 63 -14.05 1.03 -6.49
N ASN A 64 -13.06 0.54 -7.26
CA ASN A 64 -13.20 -0.55 -8.22
C ASN A 64 -12.83 -1.93 -7.63
N SER A 65 -12.43 -1.96 -6.35
CA SER A 65 -12.12 -3.18 -5.61
C SER A 65 -13.34 -3.75 -4.89
N VAL A 66 -13.32 -5.06 -4.64
CA VAL A 66 -14.26 -5.72 -3.73
C VAL A 66 -14.03 -5.25 -2.29
N VAL A 67 -12.79 -4.87 -1.96
CA VAL A 67 -12.44 -4.28 -0.66
C VAL A 67 -12.79 -2.79 -0.68
N ARG A 68 -13.60 -2.36 0.29
CA ARG A 68 -14.02 -0.97 0.47
C ARG A 68 -13.61 -0.46 1.84
N CYS A 69 -13.25 0.81 1.91
CA CYS A 69 -12.91 1.49 3.15
C CYS A 69 -14.07 2.42 3.55
N ASN A 70 -14.29 2.57 4.85
CA ASN A 70 -15.29 3.50 5.42
C ASN A 70 -14.66 4.83 5.87
N PHE A 71 -13.43 5.09 5.44
CA PHE A 71 -12.67 6.31 5.64
C PHE A 71 -12.24 6.85 4.28
N ASP A 72 -12.03 8.16 4.20
CA ASP A 72 -11.58 8.80 2.97
C ASP A 72 -10.16 8.33 2.61
N LEU A 73 -10.00 7.88 1.36
CA LEU A 73 -8.74 7.38 0.82
C LEU A 73 -8.07 8.41 -0.11
N GLU A 74 -8.85 9.27 -0.77
CA GLU A 74 -8.35 10.18 -1.81
C GLU A 74 -7.46 11.27 -1.22
N SER A 75 -7.78 11.75 -0.02
CA SER A 75 -6.99 12.78 0.68
C SER A 75 -5.59 12.33 1.12
N HIS A 76 -5.23 11.05 0.90
CA HIS A 76 -3.98 10.46 1.38
C HIS A 76 -3.04 9.96 0.27
N TRP A 77 -3.37 10.18 -1.01
CA TRP A 77 -2.44 9.91 -2.12
C TRP A 77 -1.51 11.10 -2.37
N THR A 78 -0.48 11.26 -1.55
CA THR A 78 0.41 12.44 -1.60
C THR A 78 1.67 12.24 -2.45
N LEU A 79 2.05 11.00 -2.74
CA LEU A 79 3.28 10.66 -3.46
C LEU A 79 2.99 10.26 -4.91
N ASP A 80 3.56 11.03 -5.84
CA ASP A 80 3.53 10.74 -7.27
C ASP A 80 4.69 9.78 -7.65
N PRO A 81 4.40 8.57 -8.16
CA PRO A 81 5.44 7.63 -8.60
C PRO A 81 6.36 8.20 -9.68
N GLU A 82 5.84 9.02 -10.61
CA GLU A 82 6.68 9.60 -11.67
C GLU A 82 7.67 10.61 -11.08
N HIS A 83 7.25 11.39 -10.08
CA HIS A 83 8.15 12.28 -9.36
C HIS A 83 9.28 11.50 -8.65
N ILE A 84 8.95 10.43 -7.92
CA ILE A 84 9.95 9.55 -7.28
C ILE A 84 10.91 8.99 -8.33
N PHE A 85 10.39 8.52 -9.47
CA PHE A 85 11.21 8.01 -10.57
C PHE A 85 12.17 9.09 -11.10
N GLN A 86 11.68 10.32 -11.35
CA GLN A 86 12.50 11.39 -11.93
C GLN A 86 13.62 11.82 -10.99
N GLU A 87 13.35 11.94 -9.69
CA GLU A 87 14.35 12.29 -8.67
C GLU A 87 15.46 11.24 -8.54
N HIS A 88 15.14 9.97 -8.84
CA HIS A 88 16.03 8.83 -8.63
C HIS A 88 16.40 8.13 -9.95
N ARG A 89 16.25 8.81 -11.09
CA ARG A 89 16.42 8.23 -12.43
C ARG A 89 17.81 7.62 -12.66
N GLU A 90 18.83 8.16 -12.00
CA GLU A 90 20.23 7.75 -12.14
C GLU A 90 20.66 6.70 -11.12
N TRP A 91 19.76 6.26 -10.24
CA TRP A 91 20.06 5.26 -9.23
C TRP A 91 20.36 3.89 -9.82
N SER A 92 21.35 3.21 -9.23
CA SER A 92 21.61 1.80 -9.51
C SER A 92 20.55 0.90 -8.87
N ALA A 93 20.53 -0.38 -9.26
CA ALA A 93 19.68 -1.38 -8.61
C ALA A 93 19.95 -1.47 -7.09
N ASP A 94 21.21 -1.32 -6.67
CA ASP A 94 21.59 -1.34 -5.25
C ASP A 94 21.04 -0.11 -4.50
N ASN A 95 21.02 1.08 -5.14
CA ASN A 95 20.43 2.27 -4.53
C ASN A 95 18.93 2.08 -4.30
N TRP A 96 18.20 1.51 -5.27
CA TRP A 96 16.78 1.18 -5.11
C TRP A 96 16.54 0.14 -4.01
N GLN A 97 17.44 -0.83 -3.86
CA GLN A 97 17.35 -1.87 -2.83
C GLN A 97 17.45 -1.29 -1.40
N GLU A 98 18.15 -0.18 -1.21
CA GLU A 98 18.36 0.46 0.10
C GLU A 98 17.39 1.62 0.38
N ALA A 99 16.55 1.97 -0.59
CA ALA A 99 15.83 3.24 -0.59
C ALA A 99 14.65 3.35 0.38
N LEU A 100 13.95 2.24 0.66
CA LEU A 100 12.75 2.29 1.48
C LEU A 100 13.12 2.59 2.94
N PRO A 101 12.60 3.69 3.52
CA PRO A 101 12.82 3.95 4.93
C PRO A 101 12.27 2.80 5.77
N SER A 102 13.03 2.42 6.79
CA SER A 102 12.58 1.52 7.86
C SER A 102 11.30 2.09 8.48
N ILE A 103 10.17 1.48 8.17
CA ILE A 103 8.94 1.74 8.91
C ILE A 103 8.94 0.77 10.08
N ASP A 104 8.97 1.36 11.28
CA ASP A 104 8.83 0.62 12.52
C ASP A 104 7.38 0.10 12.64
N PRO A 105 7.14 -1.21 12.51
CA PRO A 105 5.79 -1.79 12.56
C PRO A 105 5.11 -1.55 13.91
N TRP A 106 5.90 -1.33 14.98
CA TRP A 106 5.40 -1.05 16.32
C TRP A 106 4.74 0.34 16.44
N LYS A 107 4.88 1.20 15.43
CA LYS A 107 4.17 2.49 15.36
C LYS A 107 2.68 2.33 15.13
N PHE A 108 2.24 1.26 14.46
CA PHE A 108 0.82 1.01 14.21
C PHE A 108 0.20 0.33 15.42
N ASN A 109 -0.33 1.14 16.33
CA ASN A 109 -1.05 0.62 17.48
C ASN A 109 -2.46 0.20 17.04
N THR A 110 -2.65 -1.07 16.69
CA THR A 110 -3.99 -1.64 16.54
C THR A 110 -4.60 -1.73 17.93
N MET A 111 -5.35 -0.70 18.35
CA MET A 111 -5.88 -0.62 19.70
C MET A 111 -6.67 -1.88 20.04
N PRO A 112 -6.27 -2.65 21.06
CA PRO A 112 -7.10 -3.72 21.58
C PRO A 112 -8.25 -3.13 22.42
N PRO A 113 -9.40 -3.85 22.52
CA PRO A 113 -9.69 -5.10 21.83
C PRO A 113 -10.22 -4.85 20.42
N LEU A 114 -9.71 -5.62 19.45
CA LEU A 114 -10.48 -5.86 18.24
C LEU A 114 -11.84 -6.45 18.65
N PRO A 115 -12.94 -6.09 17.98
CA PRO A 115 -14.22 -6.74 18.24
C PRO A 115 -14.04 -8.25 18.16
N PRO A 116 -14.62 -9.03 19.08
CA PRO A 116 -14.58 -10.48 18.97
C PRO A 116 -15.18 -10.89 17.60
N PHE A 117 -14.64 -11.97 17.03
CA PHE A 117 -14.92 -12.34 15.63
C PHE A 117 -16.42 -12.47 15.29
N ASN A 118 -17.25 -12.81 16.27
CA ASN A 118 -18.71 -12.86 16.15
C ASN A 118 -19.34 -11.48 15.90
N GLU A 119 -18.81 -10.39 16.47
CA GLU A 119 -19.29 -9.03 16.20
C GLU A 119 -18.91 -8.59 14.78
N ILE A 120 -17.70 -8.93 14.33
CA ILE A 120 -17.24 -8.67 12.95
C ILE A 120 -18.12 -9.40 11.92
N LEU A 121 -18.55 -10.63 12.23
CA LEU A 121 -19.45 -11.38 11.36
C LEU A 121 -20.86 -10.76 11.29
N ALA A 122 -21.34 -10.16 12.39
CA ALA A 122 -22.67 -9.56 12.44
C ALA A 122 -22.78 -8.29 11.57
N GLU A 123 -21.70 -7.53 11.40
CA GLU A 123 -21.65 -6.34 10.53
C GLU A 123 -21.80 -6.67 9.03
N ASN A 124 -21.51 -7.91 8.61
CA ASN A 124 -21.60 -8.35 7.21
C ASN A 124 -22.98 -8.89 6.83
N VAL A 125 -23.93 -8.94 7.76
CA VAL A 125 -25.29 -9.41 7.47
C VAL A 125 -26.10 -8.24 6.93
N MET A 126 -26.38 -8.25 5.62
CA MET A 126 -27.30 -7.29 5.02
C MET A 126 -28.66 -7.34 5.74
N PRO A 127 -29.30 -6.21 6.08
CA PRO A 127 -30.66 -6.23 6.57
C PRO A 127 -31.55 -6.89 5.52
N GLU A 128 -32.36 -7.87 5.95
CA GLU A 128 -33.33 -8.48 5.05
C GLU A 128 -34.26 -7.39 4.50
N PRO A 129 -34.61 -7.45 3.20
CA PRO A 129 -35.55 -6.51 2.64
C PRO A 129 -36.85 -6.56 3.45
N VAL A 130 -37.27 -5.39 3.94
CA VAL A 130 -38.58 -5.22 4.55
C VAL A 130 -39.61 -5.30 3.43
N ASP A 131 -40.49 -6.30 3.51
CA ASP A 131 -41.57 -6.61 2.56
C ASP A 131 -42.39 -5.39 2.08
#